data_AF-A0A7V0J5X1-F1
#
_entry.id   AF-A0A7V0J5X1-F1
#
_cell.length_a   1.000
_cell.length_b   1.000
_cell.length_c   1.000
_cell.angle_alpha   90.00
_cell.angle_beta   90.00
_cell.angle_gamma   90.00
#
_symmetry.space_group_name_H-M   'P 1'
#
loop_
_entity.id
_entity.type
_entity.pdbx_description
1 polymer ?
#
loop_
_entity_poly.entity_id
_entity_poly.type
_entity_poly.pdbx_seq_one_letter_code
_entity_poly.pdbx_strand_id
1 'polypeptide(L)'
;MAGSLRPEDVTAKSFKSGWRGYDTGAVDAFLREVFATLTSLQNENEQFRDRLRRLGDRDLHAEFDQVSAEVGELLQSARETAEGMRFRASVDAEQIVGEAHDDAIRVRQDAWNEGTALLEAGQEEANALVDRAKRDSLAIISDAERDAHRIATRARKDADEAIRRAKLQADQLIVDARSRREELVRQGEAEMAAAQERVAVLMQRRDELLTEIESVQSKINELRAELEERRAEIGKARAAGTSSVKVLPGPVAVGDGETSRTSDVRHGDGKTSRTSEDWHESEDTVRIVRPPKRLKTPTGEIDAEAMAAEVRRLRRPPEPKQPEPAVETVETVETEPAPEVPAAPETHDARPVGDDTSGTPAGIDELFARLRSEPETAPKSDQGSQEAPVHQEPSAQPEPTAPLVLATDPFELRDRLLLPITNKTLRTLKRGLTEAQNIALDELRIQETEWKPDVDSLEARVADDLEELLRRGVSAGWSGAERLLEREFEQGDVQIESSAGHDFATAIVDAVRNALDMAGEGPRRRAAAISRVYRAWRVDEAERQVRSLAIGAYHDGLIGAFEQAGVQRVQWVVSGRGCVTCRAMAEAGPVEPGEAFASDMKRPPAHESCECTLFPV
;
A
#
# COMPACT_ATOMS: atom_id res chain seq x y z
N MET A 1 49.17 -23.41 110.65
CA MET A 1 49.42 -24.79 111.09
C MET A 1 50.66 -24.78 111.95
N ALA A 2 50.66 -25.41 113.13
CA ALA A 2 51.92 -25.76 113.80
C ALA A 2 52.57 -26.92 113.02
N GLY A 3 53.90 -27.07 113.12
CA GLY A 3 54.59 -28.19 112.47
C GLY A 3 54.19 -29.51 113.13
N SER A 4 53.66 -30.45 112.35
CA SER A 4 53.42 -31.82 112.82
C SER A 4 54.76 -32.45 113.23
N LEU A 5 54.83 -32.99 114.45
CA LEU A 5 56.06 -33.58 114.98
C LEU A 5 56.48 -34.78 114.12
N ARG A 6 57.69 -34.72 113.57
CA ARG A 6 58.28 -35.83 112.80
C ARG A 6 58.83 -36.89 113.76
N PRO A 7 58.95 -38.16 113.34
CA PRO A 7 59.65 -39.18 114.13
C PRO A 7 61.07 -38.77 114.53
N GLU A 8 61.76 -38.03 113.63
CA GLU A 8 63.08 -37.43 113.86
C GLU A 8 63.06 -36.43 115.04
N ASP A 9 62.07 -35.53 115.09
CA ASP A 9 61.91 -34.52 116.15
C ASP A 9 61.69 -35.17 117.53
N VAL A 10 61.07 -36.35 117.57
CA VAL A 10 60.91 -37.15 118.80
C VAL A 10 62.25 -37.72 119.27
N THR A 11 63.08 -38.22 118.36
CA THR A 11 64.42 -38.75 118.70
C THR A 11 65.43 -37.65 119.06
N ALA A 12 65.27 -36.44 118.54
CA ALA A 12 66.17 -35.31 118.79
C ALA A 12 65.83 -34.49 120.06
N LYS A 13 64.70 -34.76 120.73
CA LYS A 13 64.21 -33.93 121.84
C LYS A 13 65.02 -34.14 123.12
N SER A 14 65.85 -33.16 123.49
CA SER A 14 66.53 -33.12 124.79
C SER A 14 65.77 -32.26 125.81
N PHE A 15 65.75 -32.72 127.06
CA PHE A 15 65.11 -32.03 128.19
C PHE A 15 66.16 -31.55 129.19
N LYS A 16 65.89 -30.43 129.88
CA LYS A 16 66.78 -29.91 130.92
C LYS A 16 66.66 -30.74 132.19
N SER A 17 67.78 -30.96 132.88
CA SER A 17 67.83 -31.61 134.18
C SER A 17 67.76 -30.60 135.32
N GLY A 18 66.81 -30.79 136.24
CA GLY A 18 66.80 -30.16 137.56
C GLY A 18 67.63 -30.96 138.57
N TRP A 19 67.62 -30.51 139.83
CA TRP A 19 68.42 -31.09 140.93
C TRP A 19 68.09 -32.58 141.25
N ARG A 20 67.04 -33.15 140.66
CA ARG A 20 66.65 -34.55 140.87
C ARG A 20 65.99 -35.23 139.65
N GLY A 21 66.48 -34.95 138.44
CA GLY A 21 66.04 -35.60 137.19
C GLY A 21 65.67 -34.62 136.08
N TYR A 22 65.13 -35.12 134.96
CA TYR A 22 64.59 -34.26 133.89
C TYR A 22 63.35 -33.48 134.36
N ASP A 23 63.12 -32.31 133.78
CA ASP A 23 61.89 -31.52 133.99
C ASP A 23 60.66 -32.27 133.48
N THR A 24 59.87 -32.80 134.41
CA THR A 24 58.65 -33.57 134.11
C THR A 24 57.58 -32.73 133.42
N GLY A 25 57.49 -31.42 133.71
CA GLY A 25 56.53 -30.54 133.06
C GLY A 25 56.80 -30.37 131.57
N ALA A 26 58.08 -30.27 131.19
CA ALA A 26 58.51 -30.23 129.79
C ALA A 26 58.33 -31.58 129.08
N VAL A 27 58.60 -32.70 129.76
CA VAL A 27 58.39 -34.05 129.22
C VAL A 27 56.90 -34.32 128.99
N ASP A 28 56.04 -34.06 129.98
CA ASP A 28 54.59 -34.27 129.87
C ASP A 28 53.95 -33.36 128.82
N ALA A 29 54.50 -32.15 128.60
CA ALA A 29 54.06 -31.28 127.50
C ALA A 29 54.39 -31.90 126.14
N PHE A 30 55.61 -32.40 125.95
CA PHE A 30 56.02 -33.04 124.70
C PHE A 30 55.30 -34.36 124.44
N LEU A 31 55.08 -35.18 125.47
CA LEU A 31 54.31 -36.44 125.34
C LEU A 31 52.85 -36.18 124.95
N ARG A 32 52.23 -35.08 125.42
CA ARG A 32 50.90 -34.64 124.96
C ARG A 32 50.91 -34.17 123.50
N GLU A 33 51.96 -33.48 123.07
CA GLU A 33 52.16 -33.03 121.68
C GLU A 33 52.34 -34.23 120.72
N VAL A 34 53.17 -35.20 121.11
CA VAL A 34 53.37 -36.48 120.39
C VAL A 34 52.07 -37.29 120.35
N PHE A 35 51.36 -37.42 121.47
CA PHE A 35 50.08 -38.13 121.54
C PHE A 35 49.04 -37.51 120.61
N ALA A 36 48.84 -36.20 120.67
CA ALA A 36 47.90 -35.49 119.79
C ALA A 36 48.27 -35.64 118.30
N THR A 37 49.57 -35.60 117.97
CA THR A 37 50.07 -35.82 116.61
C THR A 37 49.79 -37.24 116.13
N LEU A 38 50.05 -38.26 116.96
CA LEU A 38 49.76 -39.66 116.65
C LEU A 38 48.26 -39.92 116.49
N THR A 39 47.40 -39.35 117.35
CA THR A 39 45.94 -39.45 117.20
C THR A 39 45.46 -38.78 115.91
N SER A 40 46.00 -37.62 115.53
CA SER A 40 45.66 -36.98 114.24
C SER A 40 46.05 -37.86 113.05
N LEU A 41 47.30 -38.35 113.03
CA LEU A 41 47.81 -39.21 111.97
C LEU A 41 47.05 -40.55 111.88
N GLN A 42 46.63 -41.13 113.02
CA GLN A 42 45.81 -42.34 113.02
C GLN A 42 44.41 -42.08 112.46
N ASN A 43 43.74 -41.00 112.91
CA ASN A 43 42.43 -40.60 112.40
C ASN A 43 42.47 -40.29 110.89
N GLU A 44 43.54 -39.68 110.40
CA GLU A 44 43.77 -39.46 108.96
C GLU A 44 43.99 -40.78 108.22
N ASN A 45 44.79 -41.70 108.76
CA ASN A 45 45.03 -43.01 108.15
C ASN A 45 43.75 -43.85 108.05
N GLU A 46 42.89 -43.79 109.08
CA GLU A 46 41.58 -44.43 109.10
C GLU A 46 40.64 -43.78 108.06
N GLN A 47 40.61 -42.45 107.94
CA GLN A 47 39.86 -41.76 106.89
C GLN A 47 40.36 -42.09 105.47
N PHE A 48 41.67 -42.19 105.25
CA PHE A 48 42.22 -42.60 103.95
C PHE A 48 41.91 -44.06 103.63
N ARG A 49 41.99 -44.97 104.61
CA ARG A 49 41.58 -46.38 104.45
C ARG A 49 40.10 -46.50 104.12
N ASP A 50 39.22 -45.73 104.76
CA ASP A 50 37.78 -45.74 104.46
C ASP A 50 37.45 -45.09 103.11
N ARG A 51 38.20 -44.09 102.65
CA ARG A 51 38.08 -43.58 101.28
C ARG A 51 38.54 -44.61 100.26
N LEU A 52 39.66 -45.31 100.50
CA LEU A 52 40.17 -46.37 99.63
C LEU A 52 39.22 -47.58 99.58
N ARG A 53 38.61 -47.96 100.71
CA ARG A 53 37.52 -48.96 100.74
C ARG A 53 36.35 -48.52 99.85
N ARG A 54 35.77 -47.34 100.08
CA ARG A 54 34.63 -46.83 99.29
C ARG A 54 34.91 -46.67 97.79
N LEU A 55 36.19 -46.61 97.38
CA LEU A 55 36.61 -46.59 95.97
C LEU A 55 36.93 -47.98 95.42
N GLY A 56 37.39 -48.93 96.25
CA GLY A 56 37.60 -50.33 95.88
C GLY A 56 36.34 -51.20 95.94
N ASP A 57 35.37 -50.83 96.78
CA ASP A 57 34.04 -51.44 96.89
C ASP A 57 33.11 -51.01 95.74
N ARG A 58 33.51 -50.01 94.93
CA ARG A 58 32.83 -49.63 93.68
C ARG A 58 33.48 -50.34 92.51
N ASP A 59 32.78 -51.33 91.97
CA ASP A 59 33.17 -51.96 90.71
C ASP A 59 32.85 -51.04 89.53
N LEU A 60 33.78 -50.12 89.28
CA LEU A 60 33.74 -49.20 88.15
C LEU A 60 33.73 -49.92 86.78
N HIS A 61 34.22 -51.16 86.68
CA HIS A 61 34.12 -51.91 85.43
C HIS A 61 32.67 -52.36 85.21
N ALA A 62 32.01 -52.91 86.23
CA ALA A 62 30.58 -53.23 86.15
C ALA A 62 29.70 -51.99 85.85
N GLU A 63 30.01 -50.84 86.45
CA GLU A 63 29.33 -49.57 86.11
C GLU A 63 29.54 -49.16 84.64
N PHE A 64 30.77 -49.26 84.10
CA PHE A 64 31.05 -48.93 82.70
C PHE A 64 30.52 -49.96 81.70
N ASP A 65 30.53 -51.25 82.03
CA ASP A 65 29.98 -52.32 81.19
C ASP A 65 28.45 -52.21 81.08
N GLN A 66 27.76 -51.88 82.19
CA GLN A 66 26.32 -51.60 82.16
C GLN A 66 26.00 -50.40 81.26
N VAL A 67 26.68 -49.26 81.43
CA VAL A 67 26.47 -48.08 80.59
C VAL A 67 26.81 -48.37 79.12
N SER A 68 27.82 -49.19 78.86
CA SER A 68 28.18 -49.61 77.49
C SER A 68 27.11 -50.49 76.84
N ALA A 69 26.44 -51.36 77.61
CA ALA A 69 25.30 -52.14 77.15
C ALA A 69 24.07 -51.27 76.86
N GLU A 70 23.71 -50.35 77.77
CA GLU A 70 22.60 -49.41 77.60
C GLU A 70 22.80 -48.48 76.39
N VAL A 71 24.02 -47.98 76.18
CA VAL A 71 24.39 -47.19 74.98
C VAL A 71 24.37 -48.06 73.72
N GLY A 72 24.76 -49.33 73.80
CA GLY A 72 24.68 -50.28 72.69
C GLY A 72 23.23 -50.53 72.22
N GLU A 73 22.32 -50.78 73.17
CA GLU A 73 20.88 -50.95 72.92
C GLU A 73 20.25 -49.68 72.32
N LEU A 74 20.58 -48.51 72.88
CA LEU A 74 20.11 -47.22 72.36
C LEU A 74 20.60 -46.96 70.92
N LEU A 75 21.87 -47.28 70.61
CA LEU A 75 22.43 -47.15 69.26
C LEU A 75 21.82 -48.15 68.28
N GLN A 76 21.46 -49.35 68.72
CA GLN A 76 20.77 -50.32 67.88
C GLN A 76 19.32 -49.88 67.60
N SER A 77 18.56 -49.50 68.63
CA SER A 77 17.20 -48.94 68.50
C SER A 77 17.17 -47.71 67.58
N ALA A 78 18.18 -46.83 67.67
CA ALA A 78 18.34 -45.68 66.78
C ALA A 78 18.63 -46.06 65.32
N ARG A 79 19.39 -47.14 65.06
CA ARG A 79 19.62 -47.67 63.70
C ARG A 79 18.36 -48.28 63.11
N GLU A 80 17.68 -49.15 63.85
CA GLU A 80 16.43 -49.78 63.42
C GLU A 80 15.35 -48.72 63.13
N THR A 81 15.26 -47.68 63.97
CA THR A 81 14.37 -46.53 63.73
C THR A 81 14.79 -45.73 62.48
N ALA A 82 16.09 -45.52 62.25
CA ALA A 82 16.59 -44.81 61.06
C ALA A 82 16.39 -45.61 59.76
N GLU A 83 16.54 -46.93 59.79
CA GLU A 83 16.28 -47.84 58.67
C GLU A 83 14.77 -47.90 58.38
N GLY A 84 13.93 -48.01 59.42
CA GLY A 84 12.48 -47.91 59.30
C GLY A 84 11.98 -46.53 58.85
N MET A 85 12.74 -45.45 59.05
CA MET A 85 12.46 -44.14 58.45
C MET A 85 12.90 -44.07 56.99
N ARG A 86 14.08 -44.60 56.64
CA ARG A 86 14.55 -44.67 55.25
C ARG A 86 13.61 -45.47 54.36
N PHE A 87 13.16 -46.63 54.82
CA PHE A 87 12.25 -47.50 54.06
C PHE A 87 10.89 -46.82 53.77
N ARG A 88 10.32 -46.12 54.76
CA ARG A 88 9.12 -45.29 54.53
C ARG A 88 9.41 -44.17 53.54
N ALA A 89 10.47 -43.40 53.76
CA ALA A 89 10.85 -42.31 52.84
C ALA A 89 11.10 -42.77 51.40
N SER A 90 11.58 -44.00 51.15
CA SER A 90 11.67 -44.56 49.80
C SER A 90 10.32 -44.94 49.21
N VAL A 91 9.43 -45.57 49.98
CA VAL A 91 8.06 -45.92 49.52
C VAL A 91 7.23 -44.66 49.27
N ASP A 92 7.30 -43.69 50.17
CA ASP A 92 6.63 -42.39 50.04
C ASP A 92 7.15 -41.64 48.79
N ALA A 93 8.47 -41.70 48.51
CA ALA A 93 9.05 -41.10 47.32
C ALA A 93 8.67 -41.83 46.02
N GLU A 94 8.63 -43.16 46.02
CA GLU A 94 8.15 -43.95 44.87
C GLU A 94 6.68 -43.65 44.57
N GLN A 95 5.83 -43.53 45.60
CA GLN A 95 4.43 -43.13 45.45
C GLN A 95 4.30 -41.71 44.88
N ILE A 96 5.01 -40.72 45.43
CA ILE A 96 4.98 -39.32 44.95
C ILE A 96 5.44 -39.21 43.50
N VAL A 97 6.47 -39.99 43.09
CA VAL A 97 6.94 -40.03 41.69
C VAL A 97 5.91 -40.70 40.78
N GLY A 98 5.22 -41.75 41.24
CA GLY A 98 4.12 -42.39 40.50
C GLY A 98 2.94 -41.45 40.29
N GLU A 99 2.42 -40.84 41.35
CA GLU A 99 1.31 -39.88 41.30
C GLU A 99 1.65 -38.69 40.39
N ALA A 100 2.86 -38.12 40.51
CA ALA A 100 3.32 -37.04 39.63
C ALA A 100 3.50 -37.48 38.16
N HIS A 101 3.80 -38.76 37.90
CA HIS A 101 3.90 -39.29 36.54
C HIS A 101 2.52 -39.45 35.89
N ASP A 102 1.55 -40.00 36.63
CA ASP A 102 0.19 -40.19 36.14
C ASP A 102 -0.53 -38.85 35.93
N ASP A 103 -0.36 -37.88 36.83
CA ASP A 103 -0.86 -36.51 36.60
C ASP A 103 -0.14 -35.83 35.43
N ALA A 104 1.15 -36.05 35.22
CA ALA A 104 1.86 -35.57 34.03
C ALA A 104 1.41 -36.27 32.73
N ILE A 105 0.90 -37.52 32.78
CA ILE A 105 0.22 -38.15 31.63
C ILE A 105 -1.13 -37.46 31.40
N ARG A 106 -1.96 -37.32 32.43
CA ARG A 106 -3.29 -36.69 32.35
C ARG A 106 -3.22 -35.28 31.77
N VAL A 107 -2.39 -34.41 32.33
CA VAL A 107 -2.23 -33.01 31.87
C VAL A 107 -1.80 -32.95 30.39
N ARG A 108 -0.97 -33.88 29.91
CA ARG A 108 -0.60 -33.97 28.49
C ARG A 108 -1.75 -34.47 27.61
N GLN A 109 -2.56 -35.42 28.09
CA GLN A 109 -3.75 -35.90 27.36
C GLN A 109 -4.83 -34.84 27.30
N ASP A 110 -5.14 -34.17 28.41
CA ASP A 110 -6.12 -33.10 28.50
C ASP A 110 -5.72 -31.92 27.57
N ALA A 111 -4.46 -31.48 27.62
CA ALA A 111 -3.94 -30.43 26.74
C ALA A 111 -3.89 -30.84 25.25
N TRP A 112 -3.65 -32.13 24.95
CA TRP A 112 -3.72 -32.65 23.58
C TRP A 112 -5.17 -32.61 23.05
N ASN A 113 -6.12 -33.09 23.85
CA ASN A 113 -7.54 -33.14 23.49
C ASN A 113 -8.14 -31.73 23.31
N GLU A 114 -7.80 -30.80 24.21
CA GLU A 114 -8.17 -29.38 24.08
C GLU A 114 -7.52 -28.75 22.83
N GLY A 115 -6.23 -29.02 22.59
CA GLY A 115 -5.52 -28.58 21.40
C GLY A 115 -6.15 -29.07 20.09
N THR A 116 -6.54 -30.35 20.01
CA THR A 116 -7.25 -30.89 18.84
C THR A 116 -8.63 -30.28 18.66
N ALA A 117 -9.41 -30.12 19.74
CA ALA A 117 -10.74 -29.52 19.67
C ALA A 117 -10.69 -28.04 19.23
N LEU A 118 -9.67 -27.29 19.67
CA LEU A 118 -9.43 -25.92 19.23
C LEU A 118 -9.04 -25.83 17.74
N LEU A 119 -8.24 -26.78 17.24
CA LEU A 119 -7.89 -26.86 15.82
C LEU A 119 -9.10 -27.23 14.96
N GLU A 120 -9.93 -28.19 15.39
CA GLU A 120 -11.16 -28.59 14.69
C GLU A 120 -12.16 -27.41 14.64
N ALA A 121 -12.42 -26.75 15.76
CA ALA A 121 -13.30 -25.57 15.81
C ALA A 121 -12.78 -24.40 14.94
N GLY A 122 -11.46 -24.16 14.95
CA GLY A 122 -10.83 -23.16 14.09
C GLY A 122 -10.94 -23.49 12.60
N GLN A 123 -10.84 -24.77 12.23
CA GLN A 123 -11.04 -25.23 10.85
C GLN A 123 -12.51 -25.14 10.42
N GLU A 124 -13.47 -25.43 11.30
CA GLU A 124 -14.90 -25.22 11.05
C GLU A 124 -15.23 -23.74 10.83
N GLU A 125 -14.73 -22.82 11.67
CA GLU A 125 -14.94 -21.38 11.50
C GLU A 125 -14.29 -20.86 10.20
N ALA A 126 -13.07 -21.30 9.88
CA ALA A 126 -12.40 -20.96 8.63
C ALA A 126 -13.19 -21.44 7.40
N ASN A 127 -13.69 -22.68 7.42
CA ASN A 127 -14.53 -23.23 6.36
C ASN A 127 -15.85 -22.44 6.22
N ALA A 128 -16.50 -22.12 7.34
CA ALA A 128 -17.75 -21.36 7.36
C ALA A 128 -17.58 -19.90 6.86
N LEU A 129 -16.42 -19.28 7.12
CA LEU A 129 -16.05 -17.97 6.60
C LEU A 129 -15.80 -18.04 5.09
N VAL A 130 -15.05 -19.03 4.61
CA VAL A 130 -14.81 -19.27 3.18
C VAL A 130 -16.13 -19.50 2.43
N ASP A 131 -17.05 -20.31 2.98
CA ASP A 131 -18.35 -20.57 2.36
C ASP A 131 -19.32 -19.40 2.47
N ARG A 132 -19.13 -18.47 3.41
CA ARG A 132 -19.81 -17.16 3.39
C ARG A 132 -19.27 -16.31 2.25
N ALA A 133 -17.95 -16.14 2.16
CA ALA A 133 -17.29 -15.36 1.12
C ALA A 133 -17.62 -15.85 -0.31
N LYS A 134 -17.68 -17.17 -0.54
CA LYS A 134 -18.15 -17.76 -1.81
C LYS A 134 -19.58 -17.33 -2.15
N ARG A 135 -20.51 -17.41 -1.20
CA ARG A 135 -21.93 -17.03 -1.40
C ARG A 135 -22.08 -15.54 -1.68
N ASP A 136 -21.38 -14.70 -0.91
CA ASP A 136 -21.42 -13.24 -1.08
C ASP A 136 -20.81 -12.83 -2.44
N SER A 137 -19.71 -13.47 -2.85
CA SER A 137 -19.11 -13.30 -4.18
C SER A 137 -20.06 -13.68 -5.32
N LEU A 138 -20.73 -14.84 -5.23
CA LEU A 138 -21.73 -15.26 -6.22
C LEU A 138 -22.95 -14.33 -6.28
N ALA A 139 -23.38 -13.77 -5.13
CA ALA A 139 -24.42 -12.76 -5.09
C ALA A 139 -24.00 -11.47 -5.80
N ILE A 140 -22.80 -10.95 -5.49
CA ILE A 140 -22.21 -9.75 -6.13
C ILE A 140 -22.08 -9.95 -7.65
N ILE A 141 -21.58 -11.10 -8.10
CA ILE A 141 -21.47 -11.44 -9.52
C ILE A 141 -22.85 -11.41 -10.18
N SER A 142 -23.84 -12.09 -9.60
CA SER A 142 -25.18 -12.16 -10.21
C SER A 142 -25.89 -10.80 -10.22
N ASP A 143 -25.70 -9.93 -9.22
CA ASP A 143 -26.23 -8.56 -9.27
C ASP A 143 -25.47 -7.66 -10.27
N ALA A 144 -24.15 -7.81 -10.41
CA ALA A 144 -23.37 -7.14 -11.44
C ALA A 144 -23.79 -7.57 -12.86
N GLU A 145 -24.09 -8.86 -13.09
CA GLU A 145 -24.67 -9.36 -14.34
C GLU A 145 -26.05 -8.73 -14.64
N ARG A 146 -26.93 -8.65 -13.64
CA ARG A 146 -28.25 -8.02 -13.77
C ARG A 146 -28.13 -6.55 -14.14
N ASP A 147 -27.24 -5.80 -13.49
CA ASP A 147 -27.02 -4.39 -13.79
C ASP A 147 -26.28 -4.14 -15.11
N ALA A 148 -25.30 -4.97 -15.48
CA ALA A 148 -24.72 -4.96 -16.81
C ALA A 148 -25.79 -5.21 -17.90
N HIS A 149 -26.70 -6.17 -17.69
CA HIS A 149 -27.81 -6.42 -18.60
C HIS A 149 -28.82 -5.26 -18.67
N ARG A 150 -29.14 -4.63 -17.53
CA ARG A 150 -30.00 -3.42 -17.47
C ARG A 150 -29.36 -2.25 -18.22
N ILE A 151 -28.07 -2.00 -18.02
CA ILE A 151 -27.31 -0.93 -18.68
C ILE A 151 -27.23 -1.20 -20.19
N ALA A 152 -26.85 -2.40 -20.62
CA ALA A 152 -26.80 -2.78 -22.03
C ALA A 152 -28.17 -2.66 -22.72
N THR A 153 -29.25 -3.01 -22.02
CA THR A 153 -30.62 -2.89 -22.54
C THR A 153 -31.09 -1.43 -22.65
N ARG A 154 -30.67 -0.55 -21.73
CA ARG A 154 -30.91 0.90 -21.85
C ARG A 154 -30.12 1.49 -23.00
N ALA A 155 -28.80 1.27 -23.03
CA ALA A 155 -27.91 1.78 -24.08
C ALA A 155 -28.34 1.36 -25.50
N ARG A 156 -28.85 0.14 -25.69
CA ARG A 156 -29.45 -0.30 -26.96
C ARG A 156 -30.69 0.52 -27.34
N LYS A 157 -31.64 0.69 -26.41
CA LYS A 157 -32.86 1.50 -26.64
C LYS A 157 -32.54 2.97 -26.94
N ASP A 158 -31.56 3.53 -26.22
CA ASP A 158 -31.13 4.92 -26.39
C ASP A 158 -30.41 5.12 -27.74
N ALA A 159 -29.62 4.12 -28.17
CA ALA A 159 -29.00 4.10 -29.50
C ALA A 159 -30.04 3.93 -30.63
N ASP A 160 -30.99 3.02 -30.49
CA ASP A 160 -32.10 2.84 -31.44
C ASP A 160 -32.91 4.15 -31.58
N GLU A 161 -33.18 4.84 -30.47
CA GLU A 161 -33.88 6.13 -30.48
C GLU A 161 -33.03 7.27 -31.05
N ALA A 162 -31.71 7.28 -30.83
CA ALA A 162 -30.82 8.21 -31.53
C ALA A 162 -30.83 7.96 -33.05
N ILE A 163 -30.79 6.70 -33.49
CA ILE A 163 -30.87 6.31 -34.91
C ILE A 163 -32.23 6.69 -35.52
N ARG A 164 -33.35 6.51 -34.79
CA ARG A 164 -34.68 6.95 -35.25
C ARG A 164 -34.74 8.46 -35.45
N ARG A 165 -34.27 9.25 -34.49
CA ARG A 165 -34.24 10.72 -34.59
C ARG A 165 -33.33 11.21 -35.71
N ALA A 166 -32.14 10.62 -35.86
CA ALA A 166 -31.21 10.95 -36.95
C ALA A 166 -31.79 10.66 -38.34
N LYS A 167 -32.51 9.53 -38.51
CA LYS A 167 -33.23 9.21 -39.75
C LYS A 167 -34.33 10.23 -40.05
N LEU A 168 -35.19 10.54 -39.07
CA LEU A 168 -36.26 11.53 -39.23
C LEU A 168 -35.72 12.92 -39.64
N GLN A 169 -34.61 13.34 -39.03
CA GLN A 169 -33.92 14.59 -39.41
C GLN A 169 -33.34 14.54 -40.83
N ALA A 170 -32.75 13.41 -41.24
CA ALA A 170 -32.24 13.24 -42.60
C ALA A 170 -33.36 13.27 -43.65
N ASP A 171 -34.48 12.59 -43.39
CA ASP A 171 -35.67 12.60 -44.26
C ASP A 171 -36.27 14.02 -44.36
N GLN A 172 -36.36 14.74 -43.24
CA GLN A 172 -36.79 16.15 -43.23
C GLN A 172 -35.86 17.05 -44.07
N LEU A 173 -34.53 16.92 -43.90
CA LEU A 173 -33.56 17.68 -44.70
C LEU A 173 -33.65 17.35 -46.20
N ILE A 174 -33.97 16.12 -46.58
CA ILE A 174 -34.22 15.72 -47.97
C ILE A 174 -35.50 16.37 -48.53
N VAL A 175 -36.57 16.44 -47.73
CA VAL A 175 -37.82 17.15 -48.11
C VAL A 175 -37.58 18.66 -48.26
N ASP A 176 -36.92 19.28 -47.29
CA ASP A 176 -36.57 20.71 -47.33
C ASP A 176 -35.68 21.04 -48.53
N ALA A 177 -34.68 20.20 -48.83
CA ALA A 177 -33.80 20.39 -49.99
C ALA A 177 -34.53 20.22 -51.32
N ARG A 178 -35.48 19.27 -51.43
CA ARG A 178 -36.34 19.11 -52.62
C ARG A 178 -37.24 20.32 -52.83
N SER A 179 -37.91 20.78 -51.77
CA SER A 179 -38.76 21.97 -51.77
C SER A 179 -37.99 23.22 -52.21
N ARG A 180 -36.81 23.49 -51.62
CA ARG A 180 -35.93 24.60 -52.02
C ARG A 180 -35.47 24.50 -53.48
N ARG A 181 -35.14 23.29 -53.95
CA ARG A 181 -34.77 23.04 -55.36
C ARG A 181 -35.93 23.32 -56.31
N GLU A 182 -37.14 22.87 -55.98
CA GLU A 182 -38.35 23.09 -56.77
C GLU A 182 -38.74 24.58 -56.81
N GLU A 183 -38.60 25.29 -55.70
CA GLU A 183 -38.77 26.74 -55.64
C GLU A 183 -37.72 27.49 -56.48
N LEU A 184 -36.45 27.09 -56.45
CA LEU A 184 -35.39 27.67 -57.30
C LEU A 184 -35.63 27.39 -58.80
N VAL A 185 -36.12 26.20 -59.16
CA VAL A 185 -36.52 25.89 -60.55
C VAL A 185 -37.69 26.78 -60.97
N ARG A 186 -38.73 26.91 -60.13
CA ARG A 186 -39.89 27.76 -60.39
C ARG A 186 -39.52 29.24 -60.54
N GLN A 187 -38.56 29.73 -59.75
CA GLN A 187 -38.00 31.08 -59.90
C GLN A 187 -37.26 31.23 -61.23
N GLY A 188 -36.37 30.30 -61.58
CA GLY A 188 -35.65 30.30 -62.85
C GLY A 188 -36.56 30.20 -64.08
N GLU A 189 -37.62 29.39 -64.03
CA GLU A 189 -38.64 29.29 -65.08
C GLU A 189 -39.39 30.63 -65.25
N ALA A 190 -39.75 31.31 -64.16
CA ALA A 190 -40.38 32.62 -64.21
C ALA A 190 -39.44 33.71 -64.77
N GLU A 191 -38.16 33.72 -64.37
CA GLU A 191 -37.15 34.63 -64.92
C GLU A 191 -36.92 34.40 -66.42
N MET A 192 -36.87 33.13 -66.84
CA MET A 192 -36.72 32.74 -68.25
C MET A 192 -37.94 33.09 -69.09
N ALA A 193 -39.16 32.91 -68.57
CA ALA A 193 -40.38 33.35 -69.24
C ALA A 193 -40.40 34.88 -69.42
N ALA A 194 -40.09 35.64 -68.36
CA ALA A 194 -39.98 37.10 -68.43
C ALA A 194 -38.82 37.55 -69.35
N ALA A 195 -37.76 36.76 -69.51
CA ALA A 195 -36.69 37.02 -70.47
C ALA A 195 -37.13 36.75 -71.92
N GLN A 196 -37.88 35.66 -72.16
CA GLN A 196 -38.47 35.36 -73.47
C GLN A 196 -39.47 36.43 -73.91
N GLU A 197 -40.32 36.91 -73.00
CA GLU A 197 -41.24 38.03 -73.26
C GLU A 197 -40.49 39.31 -73.64
N ARG A 198 -39.45 39.69 -72.88
CA ARG A 198 -38.56 40.81 -73.23
C ARG A 198 -37.91 40.65 -74.60
N VAL A 199 -37.47 39.45 -74.97
CA VAL A 199 -36.92 39.17 -76.31
C VAL A 199 -37.99 39.27 -77.39
N ALA A 200 -39.21 38.78 -77.16
CA ALA A 200 -40.32 38.89 -78.11
C ALA A 200 -40.71 40.36 -78.37
N VAL A 201 -40.78 41.19 -77.33
CA VAL A 201 -41.01 42.64 -77.45
C VAL A 201 -39.88 43.33 -78.23
N LEU A 202 -38.63 42.95 -77.99
CA LEU A 202 -37.48 43.47 -78.75
C LEU A 202 -37.49 43.02 -80.22
N MET A 203 -37.95 41.80 -80.52
CA MET A 203 -38.14 41.32 -81.90
C MET A 203 -39.27 42.07 -82.60
N GLN A 204 -40.42 42.28 -81.95
CA GLN A 204 -41.49 43.12 -82.49
C GLN A 204 -40.98 44.54 -82.79
N ARG A 205 -40.27 45.17 -81.84
CA ARG A 205 -39.75 46.54 -82.07
C ARG A 205 -38.66 46.59 -83.15
N ARG A 206 -37.89 45.51 -83.35
CA ARG A 206 -36.98 45.38 -84.50
C ARG A 206 -37.76 45.39 -85.82
N ASP A 207 -38.86 44.66 -85.90
CA ASP A 207 -39.62 44.50 -87.15
C ASP A 207 -40.48 45.74 -87.47
N GLU A 208 -40.98 46.42 -86.43
CA GLU A 208 -41.48 47.80 -86.55
C GLU A 208 -40.40 48.73 -87.12
N LEU A 209 -39.18 48.75 -86.56
CA LEU A 209 -38.09 49.59 -87.08
C LEU A 209 -37.66 49.22 -88.51
N LEU A 210 -37.71 47.95 -88.90
CA LEU A 210 -37.42 47.51 -90.26
C LEU A 210 -38.49 48.01 -91.25
N THR A 211 -39.77 47.92 -90.91
CA THR A 211 -40.87 48.45 -91.76
C THR A 211 -40.90 49.98 -91.77
N GLU A 212 -40.54 50.65 -90.66
CA GLU A 212 -40.26 52.10 -90.64
C GLU A 212 -39.15 52.43 -91.67
N ILE A 213 -38.01 51.71 -91.65
CA ILE A 213 -36.90 51.88 -92.59
C ILE A 213 -37.32 51.64 -94.05
N GLU A 214 -38.09 50.58 -94.34
CA GLU A 214 -38.61 50.32 -95.69
C GLU A 214 -39.51 51.45 -96.19
N SER A 215 -40.38 52.00 -95.32
CA SER A 215 -41.24 53.15 -95.66
C SER A 215 -40.47 54.46 -95.87
N VAL A 216 -39.31 54.62 -95.21
CA VAL A 216 -38.38 55.73 -95.46
C VAL A 216 -37.64 55.52 -96.78
N GLN A 217 -37.23 54.28 -97.09
CA GLN A 217 -36.60 53.96 -98.38
C GLN A 217 -37.56 54.14 -99.56
N SER A 218 -38.84 53.76 -99.44
CA SER A 218 -39.83 53.99 -100.49
C SER A 218 -40.02 55.50 -100.74
N LYS A 219 -40.21 56.29 -99.68
CA LYS A 219 -40.30 57.77 -99.78
C LYS A 219 -39.04 58.41 -100.35
N ILE A 220 -37.84 57.92 -100.02
CA ILE A 220 -36.59 58.39 -100.64
C ILE A 220 -36.59 58.09 -102.15
N ASN A 221 -37.14 56.95 -102.59
CA ASN A 221 -37.21 56.60 -104.00
C ASN A 221 -38.33 57.36 -104.74
N GLU A 222 -39.48 57.63 -104.09
CA GLU A 222 -40.54 58.51 -104.59
C GLU A 222 -40.01 59.95 -104.78
N LEU A 223 -39.38 60.53 -103.75
CA LEU A 223 -38.77 61.86 -103.83
C LEU A 223 -37.63 61.93 -104.87
N ARG A 224 -36.89 60.83 -105.09
CA ARG A 224 -35.93 60.74 -106.21
C ARG A 224 -36.62 60.73 -107.57
N ALA A 225 -37.74 60.03 -107.72
CA ALA A 225 -38.53 60.05 -108.95
C ALA A 225 -39.12 61.43 -109.22
N GLU A 226 -39.71 62.10 -108.22
CA GLU A 226 -40.17 63.50 -108.33
C GLU A 226 -39.03 64.45 -108.69
N LEU A 227 -37.83 64.26 -108.13
CA LEU A 227 -36.67 65.09 -108.44
C LEU A 227 -36.13 64.83 -109.85
N GLU A 228 -36.15 63.61 -110.37
CA GLU A 228 -35.80 63.33 -111.76
C GLU A 228 -36.88 63.81 -112.74
N GLU A 229 -38.17 63.72 -112.38
CA GLU A 229 -39.25 64.31 -113.17
C GLU A 229 -39.11 65.84 -113.23
N ARG A 230 -38.92 66.52 -112.10
CA ARG A 230 -38.63 67.96 -112.06
C ARG A 230 -37.32 68.33 -112.76
N ARG A 231 -36.29 67.47 -112.74
CA ARG A 231 -35.07 67.66 -113.56
C ARG A 231 -35.37 67.54 -115.06
N ALA A 232 -36.24 66.62 -115.46
CA ALA A 232 -36.70 66.49 -116.84
C ALA A 232 -37.59 67.65 -117.27
N GLU A 233 -38.44 68.20 -116.39
CA GLU A 233 -39.19 69.45 -116.61
C GLU A 233 -38.26 70.65 -116.75
N ILE A 234 -37.30 70.83 -115.85
CA ILE A 234 -36.26 71.87 -115.94
C ILE A 234 -35.43 71.70 -117.22
N GLY A 235 -35.12 70.46 -117.63
CA GLY A 235 -34.46 70.15 -118.89
C GLY A 235 -35.29 70.56 -120.12
N LYS A 236 -36.60 70.27 -120.11
CA LYS A 236 -37.55 70.71 -121.15
C LYS A 236 -37.69 72.24 -121.19
N ALA A 237 -37.79 72.90 -120.03
CA ALA A 237 -37.84 74.35 -119.93
C ALA A 237 -36.55 75.03 -120.41
N ARG A 238 -35.39 74.40 -120.18
CA ARG A 238 -34.07 74.89 -120.64
C ARG A 238 -33.81 74.65 -122.13
N ALA A 239 -34.66 73.89 -122.83
CA ALA A 239 -34.57 73.66 -124.27
C ALA A 239 -35.16 74.81 -125.12
N ALA A 240 -35.83 75.78 -124.50
CA ALA A 240 -36.53 76.87 -125.19
C ALA A 240 -36.18 78.27 -124.63
N GLY A 241 -34.89 78.65 -124.65
CA GLY A 241 -34.45 80.01 -124.27
C GLY A 241 -32.93 80.16 -124.27
N THR A 242 -32.38 80.92 -125.21
CA THR A 242 -30.93 81.10 -125.38
C THR A 242 -30.34 82.25 -124.55
N SER A 243 -29.18 82.06 -123.93
CA SER A 243 -28.05 83.00 -124.02
C SER A 243 -26.77 82.42 -123.40
N SER A 244 -25.62 83.01 -123.73
CA SER A 244 -24.28 82.55 -123.34
C SER A 244 -23.56 83.55 -122.42
N VAL A 245 -22.97 83.06 -121.34
CA VAL A 245 -21.90 83.75 -120.58
C VAL A 245 -20.77 82.74 -120.28
N LYS A 246 -19.53 83.21 -120.15
CA LYS A 246 -18.28 82.43 -120.10
C LYS A 246 -17.24 83.16 -119.24
N VAL A 247 -16.13 82.50 -118.86
CA VAL A 247 -14.92 83.04 -118.18
C VAL A 247 -15.07 83.14 -116.63
N LEU A 248 -14.60 82.14 -115.84
CA LEU A 248 -13.27 81.98 -115.18
C LEU A 248 -13.19 82.72 -113.79
N PRO A 249 -12.11 82.67 -112.96
CA PRO A 249 -12.05 81.65 -111.90
C PRO A 249 -11.64 82.12 -110.46
N GLY A 250 -12.37 81.65 -109.42
CA GLY A 250 -12.01 81.75 -107.98
C GLY A 250 -12.15 83.16 -107.35
N PRO A 251 -11.76 83.36 -106.07
CA PRO A 251 -11.30 82.39 -105.05
C PRO A 251 -11.85 82.65 -103.60
N VAL A 252 -11.28 81.96 -102.58
CA VAL A 252 -11.23 82.26 -101.10
C VAL A 252 -12.50 82.65 -100.29
N ALA A 253 -13.03 81.67 -99.52
CA ALA A 253 -13.22 81.57 -98.04
C ALA A 253 -13.84 82.70 -97.14
N VAL A 254 -13.98 82.36 -95.83
CA VAL A 254 -14.57 83.11 -94.67
C VAL A 254 -16.11 83.18 -94.74
N GLY A 255 -16.91 83.04 -93.68
CA GLY A 255 -16.77 83.02 -92.20
C GLY A 255 -17.99 83.79 -91.62
N ASP A 256 -18.45 83.72 -90.37
CA ASP A 256 -18.13 82.98 -89.14
C ASP A 256 -19.44 82.91 -88.31
N GLY A 257 -19.57 82.32 -87.11
CA GLY A 257 -18.67 81.50 -86.26
C GLY A 257 -19.55 80.42 -85.59
N GLU A 258 -19.38 79.91 -84.38
CA GLU A 258 -18.42 79.98 -83.25
C GLU A 258 -19.05 79.03 -82.19
N THR A 259 -18.38 78.34 -81.26
CA THR A 259 -17.06 78.51 -80.65
C THR A 259 -16.30 77.17 -80.49
N SER A 260 -14.96 77.25 -80.56
CA SER A 260 -13.94 76.77 -79.60
C SER A 260 -14.22 75.56 -78.66
N ARG A 261 -13.26 74.68 -78.33
CA ARG A 261 -11.82 74.58 -78.71
C ARG A 261 -11.21 73.20 -78.33
N THR A 262 -10.13 72.86 -79.04
CA THR A 262 -8.85 72.19 -78.63
C THR A 262 -8.64 71.74 -77.16
N SER A 263 -7.87 70.70 -76.80
CA SER A 263 -6.89 69.87 -77.57
C SER A 263 -6.35 68.65 -76.78
N ASP A 264 -6.03 67.57 -77.49
CA ASP A 264 -4.82 66.70 -77.47
C ASP A 264 -3.97 66.33 -76.23
N VAL A 265 -3.44 65.09 -76.31
CA VAL A 265 -2.13 64.58 -75.78
C VAL A 265 -1.95 64.18 -74.28
N ARG A 266 -2.06 62.86 -74.05
CA ARG A 266 -1.06 61.92 -73.44
C ARG A 266 -0.45 62.16 -72.03
N HIS A 267 -0.82 61.24 -71.11
CA HIS A 267 -0.06 60.64 -69.97
C HIS A 267 0.47 61.53 -68.83
N GLY A 268 0.29 61.03 -67.60
CA GLY A 268 1.03 61.46 -66.40
C GLY A 268 0.50 60.80 -65.12
N ASP A 269 1.31 60.00 -64.44
CA ASP A 269 1.00 59.46 -63.11
C ASP A 269 1.11 60.53 -62.01
N GLY A 270 0.22 60.50 -61.01
CA GLY A 270 0.31 61.43 -59.87
C GLY A 270 -0.70 61.16 -58.75
N LYS A 271 -0.23 60.76 -57.58
CA LYS A 271 -1.00 60.74 -56.31
C LYS A 271 -1.03 62.14 -55.70
N THR A 272 -2.09 62.51 -54.96
CA THR A 272 -1.98 62.92 -53.52
C THR A 272 -3.33 63.21 -52.82
N SER A 273 -3.36 62.87 -51.52
CA SER A 273 -4.05 63.51 -50.36
C SER A 273 -5.55 63.87 -50.33
N ARG A 274 -6.23 63.19 -49.38
CA ARG A 274 -7.36 63.58 -48.52
C ARG A 274 -7.55 65.08 -48.17
N THR A 275 -8.82 65.48 -48.04
CA THR A 275 -9.53 66.04 -46.85
C THR A 275 -11.05 66.06 -47.19
N SER A 276 -12.05 65.95 -46.31
CA SER A 276 -12.23 65.57 -44.88
C SER A 276 -13.72 65.15 -44.72
N GLU A 277 -14.08 64.04 -44.05
CA GLU A 277 -14.67 64.02 -42.67
C GLU A 277 -15.88 64.98 -42.52
N ASP A 278 -17.10 64.59 -42.14
CA ASP A 278 -17.61 63.78 -40.99
C ASP A 278 -19.14 63.51 -41.21
N TRP A 279 -19.97 62.60 -40.62
CA TRP A 279 -19.99 61.37 -39.76
C TRP A 279 -21.08 60.42 -40.39
N HIS A 280 -21.60 59.27 -39.93
CA HIS A 280 -21.53 58.31 -38.80
C HIS A 280 -21.68 56.88 -39.44
N GLU A 281 -21.15 55.75 -38.97
CA GLU A 281 -21.40 54.96 -37.74
C GLU A 281 -22.77 54.23 -37.63
N SER A 282 -22.80 52.97 -38.08
CA SER A 282 -23.06 51.81 -37.19
C SER A 282 -22.52 50.52 -37.83
N GLU A 283 -22.09 49.58 -37.00
CA GLU A 283 -21.35 48.36 -37.38
C GLU A 283 -22.35 47.25 -37.82
N ASP A 284 -22.00 46.28 -38.69
CA ASP A 284 -20.86 45.36 -38.60
C ASP A 284 -20.31 44.98 -40.00
N THR A 285 -19.00 44.66 -40.11
CA THR A 285 -18.30 44.48 -41.40
C THR A 285 -17.57 43.14 -41.57
N VAL A 286 -17.98 42.39 -42.59
CA VAL A 286 -17.36 41.11 -42.97
C VAL A 286 -15.94 41.33 -43.53
N ARG A 287 -14.92 40.87 -42.80
CA ARG A 287 -13.53 40.87 -43.25
C ARG A 287 -13.29 39.85 -44.38
N ILE A 288 -13.17 40.31 -45.62
CA ILE A 288 -12.73 39.48 -46.75
C ILE A 288 -11.23 39.19 -46.64
N VAL A 289 -10.88 38.07 -45.99
CA VAL A 289 -9.50 37.56 -45.94
C VAL A 289 -9.14 36.93 -47.29
N ARG A 290 -8.13 37.47 -47.97
CA ARG A 290 -7.53 36.81 -49.16
C ARG A 290 -6.70 35.59 -48.70
N PRO A 291 -6.83 34.41 -49.34
CA PRO A 291 -6.15 33.21 -48.91
C PRO A 291 -4.62 33.28 -49.15
N PRO A 292 -3.78 32.82 -48.20
CA PRO A 292 -2.35 32.70 -48.42
C PRO A 292 -2.03 31.60 -49.45
N LYS A 293 -0.96 31.80 -50.25
CA LYS A 293 -0.53 30.81 -51.24
C LYS A 293 0.36 29.73 -50.62
N ARG A 294 0.22 28.51 -51.17
CA ARG A 294 1.07 27.30 -51.02
C ARG A 294 0.92 26.52 -49.71
N LEU A 295 0.18 25.41 -49.79
CA LEU A 295 0.60 24.17 -49.15
C LEU A 295 1.50 23.39 -50.13
N LYS A 296 2.43 22.58 -49.60
CA LYS A 296 3.17 21.59 -50.38
C LYS A 296 2.29 20.35 -50.54
N THR A 297 2.14 19.83 -51.75
CA THR A 297 1.61 18.47 -51.95
C THR A 297 2.64 17.45 -51.45
N PRO A 298 2.27 16.48 -50.60
CA PRO A 298 3.12 15.34 -50.32
C PRO A 298 3.13 14.43 -51.56
N THR A 299 4.26 14.35 -52.25
CA THR A 299 4.47 13.36 -53.32
C THR A 299 4.82 12.02 -52.72
N GLY A 300 3.80 11.21 -52.45
CA GLY A 300 3.91 9.79 -52.17
C GLY A 300 2.65 9.11 -52.67
N GLU A 301 2.79 8.01 -53.40
CA GLU A 301 1.64 7.22 -53.84
C GLU A 301 1.01 6.54 -52.63
N ILE A 302 -0.21 6.94 -52.28
CA ILE A 302 -0.98 6.31 -51.21
C ILE A 302 -1.57 5.03 -51.80
N ASP A 303 -0.97 3.90 -51.46
CA ASP A 303 -1.49 2.58 -51.80
C ASP A 303 -2.89 2.39 -51.18
N ALA A 304 -3.90 2.44 -52.05
CA ALA A 304 -5.30 2.28 -51.69
C ALA A 304 -5.62 0.85 -51.21
N GLU A 305 -4.84 -0.14 -51.64
CA GLU A 305 -4.99 -1.55 -51.27
C GLU A 305 -4.47 -1.78 -49.84
N ALA A 306 -3.31 -1.20 -49.49
CA ALA A 306 -2.80 -1.15 -48.12
C ALA A 306 -3.76 -0.37 -47.18
N MET A 307 -4.29 0.77 -47.62
CA MET A 307 -5.25 1.54 -46.81
C MET A 307 -6.59 0.79 -46.62
N ALA A 308 -7.06 0.07 -47.63
CA ALA A 308 -8.22 -0.81 -47.53
C ALA A 308 -7.98 -2.03 -46.63
N ALA A 309 -6.76 -2.58 -46.60
CA ALA A 309 -6.38 -3.66 -45.71
C ALA A 309 -6.45 -3.24 -44.23
N GLU A 310 -5.90 -2.09 -43.86
CA GLU A 310 -5.93 -1.61 -42.47
C GLU A 310 -7.36 -1.21 -42.03
N VAL A 311 -8.17 -0.63 -42.92
CA VAL A 311 -9.60 -0.37 -42.64
C VAL A 311 -10.41 -1.67 -42.48
N ARG A 312 -10.05 -2.77 -43.17
CA ARG A 312 -10.63 -4.10 -42.93
C ARG A 312 -10.16 -4.68 -41.58
N ARG A 313 -8.89 -4.50 -41.23
CA ARG A 313 -8.29 -4.94 -39.96
C ARG A 313 -9.00 -4.31 -38.76
N LEU A 314 -9.24 -3.00 -38.80
CA LEU A 314 -9.96 -2.22 -37.79
C LEU A 314 -11.48 -2.49 -37.74
N ARG A 315 -12.04 -3.25 -38.69
CA ARG A 315 -13.46 -3.63 -38.74
C ARG A 315 -13.74 -5.11 -38.45
N ARG A 316 -12.71 -5.92 -38.17
CA ARG A 316 -12.90 -7.29 -37.67
C ARG A 316 -13.38 -7.22 -36.22
N PRO A 317 -14.56 -7.78 -35.85
CA PRO A 317 -14.90 -7.93 -34.44
C PRO A 317 -13.88 -8.84 -33.76
N PRO A 318 -13.65 -8.70 -32.44
CA PRO A 318 -12.73 -9.60 -31.74
C PRO A 318 -13.24 -11.04 -31.85
N GLU A 319 -12.41 -11.92 -32.41
CA GLU A 319 -12.70 -13.35 -32.39
C GLU A 319 -12.66 -13.86 -30.94
N PRO A 320 -13.57 -14.78 -30.57
CA PRO A 320 -13.48 -15.41 -29.26
C PRO A 320 -12.13 -16.12 -29.19
N LYS A 321 -11.36 -15.86 -28.12
CA LYS A 321 -10.09 -16.56 -27.89
C LYS A 321 -10.35 -18.06 -27.85
N GLN A 322 -9.90 -18.77 -28.88
CA GLN A 322 -9.58 -20.18 -28.72
C GLN A 322 -8.42 -20.25 -27.73
N PRO A 323 -8.41 -21.20 -26.78
CA PRO A 323 -7.29 -21.34 -25.84
C PRO A 323 -6.02 -21.65 -26.62
N GLU A 324 -4.93 -20.97 -26.29
CA GLU A 324 -3.61 -21.35 -26.79
C GLU A 324 -3.25 -22.74 -26.24
N PRO A 325 -2.52 -23.58 -27.01
CA PRO A 325 -2.24 -24.95 -26.61
C PRO A 325 -1.40 -24.97 -25.34
N ALA A 326 -1.83 -25.76 -24.36
CA ALA A 326 -1.03 -26.03 -23.17
C ALA A 326 0.29 -26.71 -23.59
N VAL A 327 1.40 -26.27 -22.99
CA VAL A 327 2.68 -26.97 -23.10
C VAL A 327 2.58 -28.25 -22.26
N GLU A 328 2.83 -29.40 -22.87
CA GLU A 328 2.87 -30.68 -22.16
C GLU A 328 4.09 -30.74 -21.22
N THR A 329 3.86 -30.52 -19.92
CA THR A 329 4.64 -31.18 -18.87
C THR A 329 3.82 -32.34 -18.34
N VAL A 330 4.33 -33.56 -18.49
CA VAL A 330 3.59 -34.80 -18.24
C VAL A 330 3.46 -35.08 -16.74
N GLU A 331 2.24 -35.09 -16.23
CA GLU A 331 1.85 -35.89 -15.06
C GLU A 331 0.71 -36.84 -15.45
N THR A 332 0.92 -38.13 -15.19
CA THR A 332 -0.04 -39.19 -15.48
C THR A 332 -1.01 -39.38 -14.33
N VAL A 333 -2.30 -39.13 -14.56
CA VAL A 333 -3.37 -39.50 -13.63
C VAL A 333 -4.28 -40.51 -14.31
N GLU A 334 -4.26 -41.76 -13.84
CA GLU A 334 -5.29 -42.74 -14.18
C GLU A 334 -6.55 -42.45 -13.35
N THR A 335 -7.65 -42.11 -14.02
CA THR A 335 -8.96 -41.90 -13.37
C THR A 335 -9.82 -43.15 -13.45
N GLU A 336 -10.28 -43.64 -12.28
CA GLU A 336 -11.53 -44.41 -12.19
C GLU A 336 -12.67 -43.55 -11.62
N PRO A 337 -13.95 -43.85 -11.96
CA PRO A 337 -15.06 -42.90 -11.78
C PRO A 337 -15.83 -43.07 -10.47
N ALA A 338 -16.55 -42.00 -10.07
CA ALA A 338 -17.51 -42.05 -8.97
C ALA A 338 -18.80 -42.82 -9.36
N PRO A 339 -19.36 -43.67 -8.46
CA PRO A 339 -20.54 -44.48 -8.75
C PRO A 339 -21.88 -43.78 -8.43
N GLU A 340 -22.93 -44.12 -9.18
CA GLU A 340 -24.33 -43.85 -8.81
C GLU A 340 -24.89 -44.94 -7.87
N VAL A 341 -25.94 -44.62 -7.11
CA VAL A 341 -26.55 -45.50 -6.10
C VAL A 341 -27.89 -46.04 -6.58
N PRO A 342 -28.16 -47.36 -6.41
CA PRO A 342 -29.48 -47.73 -5.88
C PRO A 342 -29.51 -48.96 -4.94
N ALA A 343 -30.33 -48.83 -3.89
CA ALA A 343 -31.15 -49.88 -3.21
C ALA A 343 -30.51 -51.15 -2.59
N ALA A 344 -30.93 -51.43 -1.34
CA ALA A 344 -30.93 -52.75 -0.71
C ALA A 344 -32.29 -53.47 -1.01
N PRO A 345 -32.53 -54.79 -0.74
CA PRO A 345 -32.43 -55.36 0.63
C PRO A 345 -32.06 -56.88 0.80
N GLU A 346 -31.85 -57.26 2.07
CA GLU A 346 -32.21 -58.54 2.75
C GLU A 346 -31.46 -59.90 2.55
N THR A 347 -31.16 -60.51 3.73
CA THR A 347 -31.08 -61.94 4.16
C THR A 347 -30.30 -63.00 3.34
N HIS A 348 -29.36 -63.79 3.91
CA HIS A 348 -29.61 -64.89 4.88
C HIS A 348 -28.33 -65.51 5.52
N ASP A 349 -28.49 -66.09 6.72
CA ASP A 349 -27.82 -67.27 7.35
C ASP A 349 -26.30 -67.57 7.28
N ALA A 350 -25.61 -67.18 8.35
CA ALA A 350 -24.98 -68.08 9.36
C ALA A 350 -24.05 -69.28 9.00
N ARG A 351 -22.78 -69.14 9.46
CA ARG A 351 -21.92 -70.14 10.19
C ARG A 351 -21.24 -71.30 9.42
N PRO A 352 -20.16 -71.93 9.97
CA PRO A 352 -19.14 -71.42 10.93
C PRO A 352 -17.68 -71.98 10.76
N VAL A 353 -16.78 -71.54 11.67
CA VAL A 353 -15.48 -72.12 12.07
C VAL A 353 -14.28 -71.92 11.12
N GLY A 354 -13.21 -71.38 11.70
CA GLY A 354 -11.86 -71.23 11.15
C GLY A 354 -11.04 -70.42 12.14
N ASP A 355 -10.51 -71.08 13.17
CA ASP A 355 -9.76 -70.48 14.27
C ASP A 355 -8.26 -70.51 13.96
N ASP A 356 -7.61 -69.35 13.89
CA ASP A 356 -6.16 -69.23 13.78
C ASP A 356 -5.68 -67.89 14.34
N THR A 357 -4.45 -67.85 14.87
CA THR A 357 -4.02 -66.79 15.81
C THR A 357 -2.80 -65.98 15.35
N SER A 358 -2.66 -64.78 15.94
CA SER A 358 -1.53 -63.83 15.84
C SER A 358 -1.41 -63.02 14.54
N GLY A 359 -1.00 -61.73 14.64
CA GLY A 359 -0.74 -60.89 13.46
C GLY A 359 -0.99 -59.38 13.59
N THR A 360 -0.62 -58.71 14.69
CA THR A 360 -0.59 -57.23 14.75
C THR A 360 0.77 -56.73 14.24
N PRO A 361 0.85 -55.72 13.34
CA PRO A 361 2.08 -55.43 12.60
C PRO A 361 3.15 -54.72 13.44
N ALA A 362 4.41 -55.11 13.23
CA ALA A 362 5.59 -54.38 13.72
C ALA A 362 5.82 -53.09 12.90
N GLY A 363 6.32 -52.05 13.56
CA GLY A 363 6.66 -50.77 12.91
C GLY A 363 6.90 -49.60 13.88
N ILE A 364 6.38 -49.68 15.11
CA ILE A 364 6.53 -48.61 16.12
C ILE A 364 7.81 -48.78 16.95
N ASP A 365 8.11 -50.01 17.42
CA ASP A 365 9.29 -50.27 18.26
C ASP A 365 10.62 -49.99 17.53
N GLU A 366 10.67 -50.15 16.21
CA GLU A 366 11.87 -49.92 15.39
C GLU A 366 12.18 -48.42 15.23
N LEU A 367 11.16 -47.55 15.27
CA LEU A 367 11.32 -46.09 15.39
C LEU A 367 11.92 -45.71 16.75
N PHE A 368 11.40 -46.29 17.84
CA PHE A 368 11.94 -46.08 19.19
C PHE A 368 13.29 -46.76 19.43
N ALA A 369 13.75 -47.66 18.57
CA ALA A 369 15.12 -48.15 18.56
C ALA A 369 16.07 -47.11 17.94
N ARG A 370 15.72 -46.53 16.78
CA ARG A 370 16.55 -45.54 16.08
C ARG A 370 16.74 -44.24 16.88
N LEU A 371 15.72 -43.75 17.56
CA LEU A 371 15.81 -42.54 18.40
C LEU A 371 16.71 -42.69 19.64
N ARG A 372 17.20 -43.90 19.95
CA ARG A 372 18.11 -44.18 21.08
C ARG A 372 19.55 -44.49 20.65
N SER A 373 19.89 -44.29 19.37
CA SER A 373 21.18 -44.68 18.80
C SER A 373 22.06 -43.55 18.26
N GLU A 374 21.68 -42.28 18.45
CA GLU A 374 22.59 -41.14 18.19
C GLU A 374 23.34 -40.74 19.48
N PRO A 375 24.69 -40.59 19.44
CA PRO A 375 25.47 -40.22 20.61
C PRO A 375 25.57 -38.69 20.79
N GLU A 376 25.25 -38.21 21.98
CA GLU A 376 25.52 -36.82 22.37
C GLU A 376 27.02 -36.51 22.38
N THR A 377 27.43 -35.37 21.79
CA THR A 377 28.79 -34.84 21.92
C THR A 377 28.79 -33.38 22.39
N ALA A 378 28.74 -33.19 23.70
CA ALA A 378 29.09 -31.91 24.31
C ALA A 378 30.63 -31.76 24.41
N PRO A 379 31.14 -30.53 24.30
CA PRO A 379 32.31 -30.12 25.08
C PRO A 379 32.03 -28.84 25.89
N LYS A 380 32.95 -28.56 26.82
CA LYS A 380 32.90 -27.42 27.76
C LYS A 380 33.77 -26.26 27.28
N SER A 381 33.59 -25.11 27.93
CA SER A 381 34.45 -23.93 27.86
C SER A 381 35.92 -24.22 28.19
N ASP A 382 36.84 -23.56 27.47
CA ASP A 382 38.03 -22.93 28.08
C ASP A 382 38.48 -21.72 27.25
N GLN A 383 39.43 -20.95 27.78
CA GLN A 383 40.02 -19.74 27.17
C GLN A 383 41.28 -20.08 26.34
N GLY A 384 41.62 -19.27 25.34
CA GLY A 384 42.96 -19.30 24.73
C GLY A 384 43.06 -18.73 23.32
N SER A 385 43.76 -17.60 23.17
CA SER A 385 44.11 -17.02 21.87
C SER A 385 45.19 -17.83 21.15
N GLN A 386 45.07 -18.07 19.83
CA GLN A 386 46.22 -17.95 18.91
C GLN A 386 45.84 -17.88 17.42
N GLU A 387 46.82 -17.43 16.64
CA GLU A 387 46.78 -16.87 15.28
C GLU A 387 46.17 -17.75 14.17
N ALA A 388 45.55 -17.09 13.19
CA ALA A 388 45.16 -17.69 11.91
C ALA A 388 46.29 -17.57 10.85
N PRO A 389 46.52 -18.59 10.00
CA PRO A 389 47.41 -18.45 8.84
C PRO A 389 46.72 -17.70 7.70
N VAL A 390 47.40 -16.70 7.13
CA VAL A 390 46.93 -15.95 5.96
C VAL A 390 47.07 -16.79 4.68
N HIS A 391 46.01 -16.85 3.88
CA HIS A 391 46.10 -17.14 2.45
C HIS A 391 45.59 -15.95 1.63
N GLN A 392 46.22 -15.70 0.49
CA GLN A 392 46.14 -14.45 -0.27
C GLN A 392 45.19 -14.55 -1.45
N GLU A 393 44.53 -13.43 -1.78
CA GLU A 393 43.75 -13.25 -3.01
C GLU A 393 44.64 -13.24 -4.26
N PRO A 394 44.17 -13.82 -5.37
CA PRO A 394 44.55 -13.42 -6.72
C PRO A 394 43.49 -12.46 -7.30
N SER A 395 43.87 -11.21 -7.54
CA SER A 395 42.97 -10.21 -8.14
C SER A 395 42.65 -10.52 -9.61
N ALA A 396 41.37 -10.43 -9.98
CA ALA A 396 40.89 -10.37 -11.36
C ALA A 396 39.79 -9.29 -11.48
N GLN A 397 39.74 -8.60 -12.63
CA GLN A 397 38.81 -7.49 -12.87
C GLN A 397 37.44 -7.96 -13.40
N PRO A 398 36.37 -7.17 -13.22
CA PRO A 398 35.00 -7.67 -13.33
C PRO A 398 34.54 -7.90 -14.78
N GLU A 399 33.89 -9.05 -15.00
CA GLU A 399 32.96 -9.23 -16.12
C GLU A 399 31.65 -8.49 -15.83
N PRO A 400 30.89 -8.05 -16.86
CA PRO A 400 29.67 -7.28 -16.66
C PRO A 400 28.57 -8.12 -15.99
N THR A 401 28.19 -7.74 -14.78
CA THR A 401 27.13 -8.39 -14.00
C THR A 401 25.83 -8.48 -14.81
N ALA A 402 25.44 -9.69 -15.20
CA ALA A 402 24.08 -9.94 -15.69
C ALA A 402 23.09 -9.57 -14.57
N PRO A 403 21.94 -8.93 -14.88
CA PRO A 403 21.04 -8.42 -13.86
C PRO A 403 20.60 -9.53 -12.91
N LEU A 404 20.78 -9.29 -11.60
CA LEU A 404 20.40 -10.22 -10.54
C LEU A 404 18.91 -10.56 -10.69
N VAL A 405 18.61 -11.83 -10.91
CA VAL A 405 17.23 -12.32 -10.94
C VAL A 405 16.69 -12.25 -9.51
N LEU A 406 15.65 -11.44 -9.30
CA LEU A 406 15.10 -11.13 -7.99
C LEU A 406 14.65 -12.42 -7.26
N ALA A 407 15.36 -12.78 -6.18
CA ALA A 407 14.99 -13.88 -5.29
C ALA A 407 13.79 -13.53 -4.38
N THR A 408 13.41 -12.25 -4.31
CA THR A 408 12.23 -11.74 -3.61
C THR A 408 11.78 -10.46 -4.32
N ASP A 409 10.47 -10.31 -4.56
CA ASP A 409 9.92 -9.05 -5.10
C ASP A 409 9.96 -7.95 -4.00
N PRO A 410 10.67 -6.82 -4.21
CA PRO A 410 10.72 -5.72 -3.25
C PRO A 410 9.35 -5.07 -2.95
N PHE A 411 8.37 -5.20 -3.84
CA PHE A 411 7.01 -4.71 -3.64
C PHE A 411 6.19 -5.64 -2.73
N GLU A 412 6.18 -6.95 -3.00
CA GLU A 412 5.52 -7.93 -2.14
C GLU A 412 6.14 -7.95 -0.73
N LEU A 413 7.47 -7.81 -0.64
CA LEU A 413 8.19 -7.72 0.62
C LEU A 413 7.71 -6.53 1.48
N ARG A 414 7.71 -5.32 0.92
CA ARG A 414 7.21 -4.10 1.58
C ARG A 414 5.78 -4.30 2.06
N ASP A 415 4.88 -4.73 1.18
CA ASP A 415 3.46 -4.77 1.48
C ASP A 415 3.13 -5.91 2.47
N ARG A 416 3.82 -7.04 2.42
CA ARG A 416 3.73 -8.12 3.42
C ARG A 416 4.18 -7.66 4.82
N LEU A 417 5.22 -6.83 4.91
CA LEU A 417 5.72 -6.31 6.18
C LEU A 417 4.82 -5.20 6.75
N LEU A 418 4.28 -4.31 5.90
CA LEU A 418 3.42 -3.20 6.33
C LEU A 418 1.97 -3.60 6.62
N LEU A 419 1.39 -4.59 5.91
CA LEU A 419 -0.01 -5.01 6.07
C LEU A 419 -0.43 -5.34 7.53
N PRO A 420 0.34 -6.08 8.37
CA PRO A 420 -0.05 -6.31 9.76
C PRO A 420 0.04 -5.05 10.63
N ILE A 421 0.93 -4.11 10.29
CA ILE A 421 1.12 -2.85 11.02
C ILE A 421 -0.04 -1.90 10.71
N THR A 422 -0.32 -1.64 9.43
CA THR A 422 -1.40 -0.75 8.98
C THR A 422 -2.76 -1.25 9.45
N ASN A 423 -3.02 -2.56 9.39
CA ASN A 423 -4.24 -3.17 9.93
C ASN A 423 -4.34 -3.13 11.47
N LYS A 424 -3.24 -2.98 12.22
CA LYS A 424 -3.29 -2.70 13.67
C LYS A 424 -3.74 -1.25 13.89
N THR A 425 -2.99 -0.29 13.37
CA THR A 425 -3.26 1.15 13.56
C THR A 425 -4.61 1.58 12.99
N LEU A 426 -5.07 1.00 11.87
CA LEU A 426 -6.41 1.31 11.32
C LEU A 426 -7.54 0.86 12.24
N ARG A 427 -7.38 -0.22 13.03
CA ARG A 427 -8.41 -0.63 13.99
C ARG A 427 -8.46 0.28 15.21
N THR A 428 -7.31 0.73 15.70
CA THR A 428 -7.24 1.63 16.86
C THR A 428 -7.66 3.05 16.49
N LEU A 429 -7.21 3.60 15.35
CA LEU A 429 -7.68 4.89 14.82
C LEU A 429 -9.17 4.88 14.46
N LYS A 430 -9.69 3.85 13.78
CA LYS A 430 -11.14 3.80 13.46
C LYS A 430 -12.01 3.70 14.72
N ARG A 431 -11.47 3.19 15.84
CA ARG A 431 -12.08 3.30 17.19
C ARG A 431 -11.96 4.73 17.76
N GLY A 432 -10.76 5.31 17.82
CA GLY A 432 -10.53 6.66 18.35
C GLY A 432 -11.35 7.74 17.62
N LEU A 433 -11.49 7.62 16.29
CA LEU A 433 -12.37 8.47 15.47
C LEU A 433 -13.86 8.27 15.78
N THR A 434 -14.27 7.10 16.24
CA THR A 434 -15.66 6.83 16.65
C THR A 434 -15.93 7.43 18.03
N GLU A 435 -14.98 7.34 18.96
CA GLU A 435 -15.03 7.98 20.27
C GLU A 435 -15.01 9.50 20.15
N ALA A 436 -14.14 10.06 19.31
CA ALA A 436 -14.09 11.49 18.98
C ALA A 436 -15.38 11.98 18.30
N GLN A 437 -15.98 11.20 17.39
CA GLN A 437 -17.30 11.53 16.82
C GLN A 437 -18.37 11.61 17.91
N ASN A 438 -18.43 10.63 18.83
CA ASN A 438 -19.43 10.59 19.88
C ASN A 438 -19.30 11.81 20.80
N ILE A 439 -18.07 12.12 21.25
CA ILE A 439 -17.78 13.28 22.09
C ILE A 439 -18.15 14.58 21.38
N ALA A 440 -17.74 14.78 20.12
CA ALA A 440 -18.10 15.95 19.33
C ALA A 440 -19.63 16.11 19.13
N LEU A 441 -20.38 15.00 19.05
CA LEU A 441 -21.84 15.04 18.95
C LEU A 441 -22.53 15.30 20.30
N ASP A 442 -21.93 14.91 21.42
CA ASP A 442 -22.44 15.19 22.77
C ASP A 442 -22.12 16.63 23.21
N GLU A 443 -20.92 17.13 22.92
CA GLU A 443 -20.57 18.54 23.13
C GLU A 443 -21.44 19.48 22.28
N LEU A 444 -21.74 19.11 21.02
CA LEU A 444 -22.68 19.87 20.18
C LEU A 444 -24.12 19.88 20.73
N ARG A 445 -24.55 18.89 21.53
CA ARG A 445 -25.85 18.93 22.23
C ARG A 445 -25.86 19.92 23.40
N ILE A 446 -24.69 20.24 23.96
CA ILE A 446 -24.51 21.20 25.05
C ILE A 446 -24.33 22.62 24.48
N GLN A 447 -23.62 22.75 23.35
CA GLN A 447 -23.20 24.03 22.75
C GLN A 447 -23.71 24.19 21.31
N GLU A 448 -25.04 24.11 21.10
CA GLU A 448 -25.68 23.95 19.77
C GLU A 448 -25.17 24.90 18.67
N THR A 449 -24.89 26.16 19.02
CA THR A 449 -24.36 27.21 18.11
C THR A 449 -22.87 27.45 18.27
N GLU A 450 -22.32 27.41 19.49
CA GLU A 450 -20.95 27.86 19.76
C GLU A 450 -19.88 26.75 19.64
N TRP A 451 -20.26 25.47 19.62
CA TRP A 451 -19.31 24.35 19.52
C TRP A 451 -18.36 24.49 18.32
N LYS A 452 -17.09 24.16 18.52
CA LYS A 452 -16.04 24.11 17.50
C LYS A 452 -15.18 22.85 17.67
N PRO A 453 -14.70 22.23 16.57
CA PRO A 453 -13.73 21.15 16.66
C PRO A 453 -12.37 21.68 17.15
N ASP A 454 -11.83 21.00 18.15
CA ASP A 454 -10.50 21.22 18.73
C ASP A 454 -9.44 20.30 18.10
N VAL A 455 -8.20 20.79 17.96
CA VAL A 455 -7.07 20.04 17.40
C VAL A 455 -6.40 19.22 18.49
N ASP A 456 -5.99 19.86 19.58
CA ASP A 456 -5.21 19.28 20.67
C ASP A 456 -5.91 18.03 21.26
N SER A 457 -7.22 18.11 21.51
CA SER A 457 -8.03 16.98 21.97
C SER A 457 -8.09 15.83 20.97
N LEU A 458 -8.05 16.09 19.65
CA LEU A 458 -8.05 15.04 18.63
C LEU A 458 -6.66 14.44 18.44
N GLU A 459 -5.62 15.28 18.42
CA GLU A 459 -4.21 14.89 18.35
C GLU A 459 -3.84 13.94 19.50
N ALA A 460 -4.22 14.29 20.74
CA ALA A 460 -4.03 13.46 21.93
C ALA A 460 -4.82 12.13 21.94
N ARG A 461 -5.62 11.84 20.90
CA ARG A 461 -6.28 10.53 20.67
C ARG A 461 -5.65 9.72 19.54
N VAL A 462 -4.73 10.28 18.76
CA VAL A 462 -4.16 9.66 17.55
C VAL A 462 -2.63 9.69 17.48
N ALA A 463 -1.96 10.55 18.25
CA ALA A 463 -0.51 10.70 18.26
C ALA A 463 0.21 9.37 18.56
N ASP A 464 -0.02 8.76 19.73
CA ASP A 464 0.55 7.47 20.14
C ASP A 464 0.41 6.37 19.07
N ASP A 465 -0.78 6.30 18.44
CA ASP A 465 -1.14 5.30 17.41
C ASP A 465 -0.37 5.53 16.10
N LEU A 466 -0.07 6.79 15.77
CA LEU A 466 0.67 7.21 14.57
C LEU A 466 2.19 7.20 14.80
N GLU A 467 2.68 7.50 16.00
CA GLU A 467 4.08 7.30 16.39
C GLU A 467 4.43 5.80 16.42
N GLU A 468 3.54 4.96 16.97
CA GLU A 468 3.65 3.49 16.91
C GLU A 468 3.64 2.97 15.46
N LEU A 469 2.85 3.57 14.57
CA LEU A 469 2.84 3.27 13.14
C LEU A 469 4.18 3.61 12.48
N LEU A 470 4.70 4.82 12.72
CA LEU A 470 5.96 5.29 12.12
C LEU A 470 7.15 4.47 12.63
N ARG A 471 7.26 4.23 13.94
CA ARG A 471 8.34 3.43 14.54
C ARG A 471 8.32 1.97 14.08
N ARG A 472 7.14 1.37 13.92
CA ARG A 472 7.00 0.05 13.28
C ARG A 472 7.28 0.07 11.78
N GLY A 473 6.91 1.15 11.08
CA GLY A 473 7.21 1.34 9.67
C GLY A 473 8.72 1.39 9.42
N VAL A 474 9.47 2.17 10.20
CA VAL A 474 10.94 2.20 10.19
C VAL A 474 11.50 0.80 10.45
N SER A 475 11.09 0.12 11.53
CA SER A 475 11.56 -1.24 11.84
C SER A 475 11.25 -2.26 10.73
N ALA A 476 10.10 -2.16 10.07
CA ALA A 476 9.79 -2.93 8.86
C ALA A 476 10.68 -2.58 7.67
N GLY A 477 11.15 -1.34 7.55
CA GLY A 477 12.19 -0.92 6.59
C GLY A 477 13.53 -1.61 6.86
N TRP A 478 13.96 -1.69 8.12
CA TRP A 478 15.16 -2.44 8.52
C TRP A 478 15.06 -3.92 8.14
N SER A 479 13.99 -4.62 8.53
CA SER A 479 13.78 -6.03 8.12
C SER A 479 13.45 -6.22 6.63
N GLY A 480 13.14 -5.14 5.91
CA GLY A 480 13.14 -5.11 4.46
C GLY A 480 14.57 -5.17 3.91
N ALA A 481 15.47 -4.30 4.39
CA ALA A 481 16.88 -4.28 4.01
C ALA A 481 17.59 -5.59 4.38
N GLU A 482 17.32 -6.18 5.56
CA GLU A 482 17.90 -7.47 5.97
C GLU A 482 17.67 -8.58 4.95
N ARG A 483 16.49 -8.61 4.34
CA ARG A 483 16.10 -9.60 3.32
C ARG A 483 16.54 -9.25 1.91
N LEU A 484 16.72 -7.96 1.60
CA LEU A 484 17.26 -7.51 0.31
C LEU A 484 18.79 -7.63 0.24
N LEU A 485 19.47 -7.73 1.39
CA LEU A 485 20.93 -7.82 1.51
C LEU A 485 21.42 -9.16 2.11
N GLU A 486 20.49 -10.08 2.42
CA GLU A 486 20.74 -11.40 3.05
C GLU A 486 21.66 -11.32 4.29
N ARG A 487 21.48 -10.29 5.12
CA ARG A 487 22.37 -9.91 6.24
C ARG A 487 21.58 -9.24 7.36
N GLU A 488 21.82 -9.67 8.60
CA GLU A 488 21.19 -9.07 9.79
C GLU A 488 21.86 -7.73 10.17
N PHE A 489 21.08 -6.81 10.75
CA PHE A 489 21.56 -5.50 11.20
C PHE A 489 21.05 -5.15 12.60
N GLU A 490 21.92 -4.68 13.49
CA GLU A 490 21.47 -4.04 14.73
C GLU A 490 20.72 -2.74 14.41
N GLN A 491 19.40 -2.73 14.55
CA GLN A 491 18.58 -1.53 14.35
C GLN A 491 18.97 -0.45 15.38
N GLY A 492 19.52 0.67 14.90
CA GLY A 492 19.78 1.84 15.73
C GLY A 492 18.51 2.47 16.30
N ASP A 493 18.64 3.19 17.42
CA ASP A 493 17.52 3.86 18.09
C ASP A 493 17.08 5.12 17.31
N VAL A 494 16.23 4.91 16.30
CA VAL A 494 15.70 5.98 15.45
C VAL A 494 14.63 6.77 16.22
N GLN A 495 15.04 7.91 16.76
CA GLN A 495 14.15 8.92 17.33
C GLN A 495 13.39 9.62 16.19
N ILE A 496 12.10 9.34 16.05
CA ILE A 496 11.25 9.89 14.98
C ILE A 496 10.49 11.11 15.52
N GLU A 497 11.06 12.31 15.38
CA GLU A 497 10.28 13.55 15.52
C GLU A 497 9.27 13.63 14.36
N SER A 498 7.96 13.73 14.67
CA SER A 498 6.91 13.74 13.65
C SER A 498 5.72 14.62 14.01
N SER A 499 5.26 15.42 13.05
CA SER A 499 3.99 16.16 13.11
C SER A 499 2.76 15.32 12.75
N ALA A 500 2.90 14.01 12.46
CA ALA A 500 1.83 13.20 11.88
C ALA A 500 0.53 13.17 12.71
N GLY A 501 0.63 13.22 14.05
CA GLY A 501 -0.55 13.38 14.92
C GLY A 501 -1.26 14.71 14.70
N HIS A 502 -0.52 15.81 14.75
CA HIS A 502 -1.00 17.18 14.52
C HIS A 502 -1.59 17.37 13.12
N ASP A 503 -0.91 16.87 12.09
CA ASP A 503 -1.33 17.01 10.69
C ASP A 503 -2.63 16.23 10.43
N PHE A 504 -2.74 15.01 10.95
CA PHE A 504 -3.95 14.18 10.86
C PHE A 504 -5.13 14.80 11.62
N ALA A 505 -4.89 15.30 12.84
CA ALA A 505 -5.90 16.00 13.62
C ALA A 505 -6.38 17.29 12.93
N THR A 506 -5.45 18.13 12.47
CA THR A 506 -5.74 19.37 11.75
C THR A 506 -6.56 19.13 10.48
N ALA A 507 -6.19 18.12 9.68
CA ALA A 507 -6.92 17.78 8.47
C ALA A 507 -8.37 17.32 8.73
N ILE A 508 -8.62 16.58 9.82
CA ILE A 508 -10.00 16.24 10.26
C ILE A 508 -10.73 17.49 10.74
N VAL A 509 -10.09 18.30 11.58
CA VAL A 509 -10.68 19.50 12.18
C VAL A 509 -11.08 20.51 11.10
N ASP A 510 -10.25 20.74 10.10
CA ASP A 510 -10.57 21.60 8.97
C ASP A 510 -11.62 20.99 8.03
N ALA A 511 -11.62 19.66 7.83
CA ALA A 511 -12.72 19.00 7.14
C ALA A 511 -14.07 19.16 7.89
N VAL A 512 -14.06 19.14 9.23
CA VAL A 512 -15.24 19.43 10.06
C VAL A 512 -15.65 20.89 9.98
N ARG A 513 -14.71 21.85 10.07
CA ARG A 513 -14.99 23.30 9.91
C ARG A 513 -15.67 23.59 8.57
N ASN A 514 -15.04 23.19 7.46
CA ASN A 514 -15.59 23.34 6.11
C ASN A 514 -16.98 22.68 5.96
N ALA A 515 -17.19 21.50 6.55
CA ALA A 515 -18.48 20.82 6.50
C ALA A 515 -19.57 21.48 7.35
N LEU A 516 -19.21 22.17 8.44
CA LEU A 516 -20.13 22.95 9.26
C LEU A 516 -20.56 24.24 8.55
N ASP A 517 -19.60 24.98 7.98
CA ASP A 517 -19.87 26.22 7.23
C ASP A 517 -20.83 25.97 6.06
N MET A 518 -20.63 24.87 5.34
CA MET A 518 -21.51 24.43 4.24
C MET A 518 -22.86 23.85 4.68
N ALA A 519 -23.06 23.53 5.96
CA ALA A 519 -24.31 22.96 6.47
C ALA A 519 -25.36 24.01 6.89
N GLY A 520 -24.90 25.20 7.26
CA GLY A 520 -25.73 26.27 7.80
C GLY A 520 -26.33 25.96 9.18
N GLU A 521 -27.09 26.92 9.70
CA GLU A 521 -27.53 26.94 11.11
C GLU A 521 -28.49 25.79 11.49
N GLY A 522 -28.40 25.35 12.75
CA GLY A 522 -29.33 24.42 13.38
C GLY A 522 -28.71 23.06 13.73
N PRO A 523 -28.92 22.55 14.96
CA PRO A 523 -28.14 21.44 15.54
C PRO A 523 -28.22 20.15 14.72
N ARG A 524 -29.40 19.82 14.15
CA ARG A 524 -29.57 18.63 13.28
C ARG A 524 -28.74 18.70 11.99
N ARG A 525 -28.53 19.89 11.42
CA ARG A 525 -27.70 20.06 10.21
C ARG A 525 -26.21 19.94 10.54
N ARG A 526 -25.77 20.59 11.62
CA ARG A 526 -24.39 20.50 12.15
C ARG A 526 -24.01 19.06 12.53
N ALA A 527 -24.85 18.36 13.29
CA ALA A 527 -24.63 16.97 13.69
C ALA A 527 -24.54 16.01 12.48
N ALA A 528 -25.37 16.22 11.46
CA ALA A 528 -25.30 15.46 10.21
C ALA A 528 -24.03 15.76 9.40
N ALA A 529 -23.50 16.99 9.45
CA ALA A 529 -22.24 17.36 8.80
C ALA A 529 -21.03 16.70 9.46
N ILE A 530 -20.90 16.83 10.78
CA ILE A 530 -19.86 16.14 11.58
C ILE A 530 -19.89 14.64 11.29
N SER A 531 -21.08 14.02 11.31
CA SER A 531 -21.24 12.59 11.07
C SER A 531 -20.89 12.15 9.64
N ARG A 532 -21.00 13.02 8.64
CA ARG A 532 -20.50 12.74 7.27
C ARG A 532 -18.98 12.74 7.22
N VAL A 533 -18.32 13.73 7.84
CA VAL A 533 -16.85 13.83 7.87
C VAL A 533 -16.25 12.62 8.60
N TYR A 534 -16.67 12.36 9.85
CA TYR A 534 -16.19 11.20 10.60
C TYR A 534 -16.56 9.85 9.95
N ARG A 535 -17.57 9.79 9.07
CA ARG A 535 -17.82 8.59 8.25
C ARG A 535 -16.80 8.46 7.11
N ALA A 536 -16.62 9.50 6.30
CA ALA A 536 -15.64 9.49 5.20
C ALA A 536 -14.21 9.17 5.71
N TRP A 537 -13.83 9.76 6.85
CA TRP A 537 -12.52 9.50 7.45
C TRP A 537 -12.33 8.06 7.95
N ARG A 538 -13.34 7.41 8.53
CA ARG A 538 -13.22 6.00 8.95
C ARG A 538 -13.32 4.99 7.81
N VAL A 539 -13.96 5.35 6.69
CA VAL A 539 -14.05 4.46 5.53
C VAL A 539 -12.76 4.56 4.72
N ASP A 540 -12.46 5.74 4.17
CA ASP A 540 -11.43 5.91 3.14
C ASP A 540 -10.19 6.68 3.63
N GLU A 541 -10.38 7.86 4.25
CA GLU A 541 -9.26 8.82 4.39
C GLU A 541 -8.22 8.39 5.43
N ALA A 542 -8.64 7.81 6.57
CA ALA A 542 -7.68 7.26 7.53
C ALA A 542 -6.83 6.13 6.91
N GLU A 543 -7.36 5.38 5.95
CA GLU A 543 -6.65 4.31 5.25
C GLU A 543 -5.61 4.85 4.28
N ARG A 544 -5.98 5.89 3.52
CA ARG A 544 -5.05 6.69 2.69
C ARG A 544 -3.89 7.23 3.52
N GLN A 545 -4.19 7.92 4.63
CA GLN A 545 -3.17 8.56 5.47
C GLN A 545 -2.27 7.54 6.18
N VAL A 546 -2.83 6.46 6.74
CA VAL A 546 -2.03 5.38 7.35
C VAL A 546 -1.14 4.68 6.32
N ARG A 547 -1.64 4.39 5.11
CA ARG A 547 -0.80 3.81 4.04
C ARG A 547 0.33 4.77 3.64
N SER A 548 0.05 6.06 3.55
CA SER A 548 1.04 7.10 3.23
C SER A 548 2.17 7.16 4.26
N LEU A 549 1.82 7.29 5.54
CA LEU A 549 2.77 7.37 6.65
C LEU A 549 3.59 6.08 6.80
N ALA A 550 2.94 4.91 6.68
CA ALA A 550 3.60 3.61 6.76
C ALA A 550 4.64 3.40 5.65
N ILE A 551 4.29 3.77 4.40
CA ILE A 551 5.21 3.69 3.25
C ILE A 551 6.34 4.72 3.38
N GLY A 552 6.07 5.92 3.91
CA GLY A 552 7.12 6.91 4.21
C GLY A 552 8.15 6.37 5.20
N ALA A 553 7.68 5.92 6.37
CA ALA A 553 8.52 5.37 7.43
C ALA A 553 9.29 4.10 7.02
N TYR A 554 8.67 3.23 6.20
CA TYR A 554 9.36 2.08 5.61
C TYR A 554 10.60 2.51 4.82
N HIS A 555 10.47 3.53 3.98
CA HIS A 555 11.61 4.02 3.20
C HIS A 555 12.67 4.71 4.07
N ASP A 556 12.28 5.41 5.14
CA ASP A 556 13.23 6.02 6.07
C ASP A 556 14.10 4.94 6.75
N GLY A 557 13.47 3.86 7.25
CA GLY A 557 14.19 2.73 7.86
C GLY A 557 15.03 1.95 6.85
N LEU A 558 14.52 1.76 5.63
CA LEU A 558 15.23 1.09 4.54
C LEU A 558 16.48 1.89 4.11
N ILE A 559 16.38 3.22 4.04
CA ILE A 559 17.52 4.11 3.75
C ILE A 559 18.57 4.03 4.86
N GLY A 560 18.17 4.19 6.13
CA GLY A 560 19.10 4.10 7.26
C GLY A 560 19.80 2.73 7.38
N ALA A 561 19.09 1.64 7.04
CA ALA A 561 19.68 0.31 6.94
C ALA A 561 20.68 0.19 5.78
N PHE A 562 20.40 0.77 4.61
CA PHE A 562 21.34 0.82 3.48
C PHE A 562 22.58 1.67 3.78
N GLU A 563 22.44 2.79 4.49
CA GLU A 563 23.56 3.60 5.02
C GLU A 563 24.43 2.77 5.97
N GLN A 564 23.84 2.11 6.97
CA GLN A 564 24.57 1.25 7.93
C GLN A 564 25.18 -0.01 7.27
N ALA A 565 24.57 -0.52 6.20
CA ALA A 565 25.07 -1.67 5.46
C ALA A 565 26.33 -1.36 4.63
N GLY A 566 26.54 -0.08 4.26
CA GLY A 566 27.57 0.36 3.32
C GLY A 566 27.17 0.23 1.85
N VAL A 567 25.87 0.24 1.55
CA VAL A 567 25.36 0.19 0.16
C VAL A 567 25.75 1.49 -0.55
N GLN A 568 26.53 1.41 -1.63
CA GLN A 568 26.95 2.61 -2.36
C GLN A 568 25.87 3.17 -3.28
N ARG A 569 24.89 2.36 -3.71
CA ARG A 569 23.90 2.75 -4.71
C ARG A 569 22.53 2.14 -4.48
N VAL A 570 21.51 2.97 -4.65
CA VAL A 570 20.11 2.63 -4.47
C VAL A 570 19.32 3.11 -5.68
N GLN A 571 18.61 2.21 -6.34
CA GLN A 571 17.73 2.51 -7.46
C GLN A 571 16.28 2.68 -6.99
N TRP A 572 15.59 3.66 -7.58
CA TRP A 572 14.14 3.83 -7.43
C TRP A 572 13.40 2.91 -8.40
N VAL A 573 12.55 2.03 -7.87
CA VAL A 573 11.79 1.04 -8.64
C VAL A 573 10.30 1.37 -8.60
N VAL A 574 9.60 1.21 -9.73
CA VAL A 574 8.20 1.62 -9.92
C VAL A 574 7.38 0.46 -10.47
N SER A 575 6.25 0.12 -9.84
CA SER A 575 5.33 -0.90 -10.35
C SER A 575 4.46 -0.35 -11.51
N GLY A 576 4.14 -1.23 -12.47
CA GLY A 576 3.17 -0.95 -13.52
C GLY A 576 3.51 0.25 -14.42
N ARG A 577 2.61 1.24 -14.47
CA ARG A 577 2.80 2.46 -15.30
C ARG A 577 3.38 3.65 -14.55
N GLY A 578 3.18 3.73 -13.22
CA GLY A 578 3.56 4.86 -12.37
C GLY A 578 2.97 6.22 -12.77
N CYS A 579 3.29 7.25 -11.99
CA CYS A 579 3.13 8.65 -12.39
C CYS A 579 4.40 9.17 -13.08
N VAL A 580 4.29 10.32 -13.74
CA VAL A 580 5.41 10.93 -14.49
C VAL A 580 6.61 11.21 -13.57
N THR A 581 6.38 11.71 -12.36
CA THR A 581 7.44 12.02 -11.38
C THR A 581 8.20 10.76 -10.95
N CYS A 582 7.50 9.72 -10.49
CA CYS A 582 8.15 8.48 -10.04
C CYS A 582 8.92 7.79 -11.17
N ARG A 583 8.40 7.85 -12.41
CA ARG A 583 9.13 7.34 -13.57
C ARG A 583 10.39 8.15 -13.86
N ALA A 584 10.32 9.49 -13.81
CA ALA A 584 11.48 10.35 -13.99
C ALA A 584 12.57 10.09 -12.92
N MET A 585 12.19 9.74 -11.68
CA MET A 585 13.15 9.35 -10.64
C MET A 585 13.80 7.99 -10.94
N ALA A 586 13.04 7.00 -11.45
CA ALA A 586 13.60 5.72 -11.89
C ALA A 586 14.50 5.84 -13.14
N GLU A 587 14.17 6.77 -14.05
CA GLU A 587 14.97 7.09 -15.25
C GLU A 587 16.22 7.93 -14.94
N ALA A 588 16.27 8.61 -13.77
CA ALA A 588 17.45 9.37 -13.34
C ALA A 588 18.65 8.49 -12.93
N GLY A 589 18.40 7.20 -12.66
CA GLY A 589 19.42 6.23 -12.23
C GLY A 589 19.59 6.13 -10.71
N PRO A 590 20.53 5.30 -10.23
CA PRO A 590 20.77 5.10 -8.81
C PRO A 590 21.62 6.21 -8.18
N VAL A 591 21.32 6.54 -6.93
CA VAL A 591 22.00 7.55 -6.09
C VAL A 591 22.57 6.91 -4.82
N GLU A 592 23.36 7.65 -4.04
CA GLU A 592 23.79 7.17 -2.71
C GLU A 592 22.60 7.14 -1.73
N PRO A 593 22.54 6.21 -0.75
CA PRO A 593 21.51 6.23 0.28
C PRO A 593 21.38 7.60 0.96
N GLY A 594 20.15 8.08 1.15
CA GLY A 594 19.89 9.35 1.81
C GLY A 594 20.17 10.60 0.95
N GLU A 595 20.78 10.47 -0.24
CA GLU A 595 20.85 11.55 -1.22
C GLU A 595 19.47 11.86 -1.82
N ALA A 596 19.29 13.04 -2.41
CA ALA A 596 18.09 13.37 -3.15
C ALA A 596 18.19 12.85 -4.59
N PHE A 597 17.14 12.17 -5.05
CA PHE A 597 16.91 12.00 -6.49
C PHE A 597 16.60 13.36 -7.15
N ALA A 598 16.55 13.41 -8.48
CA ALA A 598 16.58 14.62 -9.32
C ALA A 598 15.44 15.66 -9.17
N SER A 599 14.62 15.59 -8.11
CA SER A 599 13.61 16.59 -7.73
C SER A 599 13.52 16.79 -6.21
N ASP A 600 14.67 16.87 -5.53
CA ASP A 600 14.83 17.04 -4.06
C ASP A 600 14.15 15.95 -3.19
N MET A 601 13.67 14.87 -3.80
CA MET A 601 13.02 13.74 -3.12
C MET A 601 14.03 12.70 -2.70
N LYS A 602 14.19 12.50 -1.38
CA LYS A 602 15.02 11.41 -0.80
C LYS A 602 14.34 10.04 -0.77
N ARG A 603 13.00 9.99 -0.80
CA ARG A 603 12.21 8.77 -0.64
C ARG A 603 11.00 8.70 -1.58
N PRO A 604 10.53 7.51 -1.96
CA PRO A 604 9.34 7.35 -2.78
C PRO A 604 8.05 7.89 -2.10
N PRO A 605 7.25 8.73 -2.80
CA PRO A 605 5.97 9.24 -2.31
C PRO A 605 4.84 8.22 -2.51
N ALA A 606 3.95 8.13 -1.53
CA ALA A 606 2.80 7.21 -1.54
C ALA A 606 1.59 7.77 -2.34
N HIS A 607 1.75 7.93 -3.65
CA HIS A 607 0.62 8.28 -4.53
C HIS A 607 -0.35 7.09 -4.69
N GLU A 608 -1.66 7.35 -4.83
CA GLU A 608 -2.70 6.32 -5.01
C GLU A 608 -2.41 5.33 -6.15
N SER A 609 -1.76 5.79 -7.22
CA SER A 609 -1.49 5.03 -8.44
C SER A 609 -0.02 4.59 -8.58
N CYS A 610 0.78 4.72 -7.52
CA CYS A 610 2.21 4.42 -7.55
C CYS A 610 2.61 3.51 -6.38
N GLU A 611 2.87 2.24 -6.66
CA GLU A 611 3.74 1.45 -5.79
C GLU A 611 5.18 1.74 -6.23
N CYS A 612 5.91 2.44 -5.37
CA CYS A 612 7.32 2.72 -5.57
C CYS A 612 8.10 2.22 -4.36
N THR A 613 9.31 1.74 -4.61
CA THR A 613 10.21 1.21 -3.58
C THR A 613 11.66 1.49 -3.97
N LEU A 614 12.57 1.26 -3.04
CA LEU A 614 14.02 1.40 -3.26
C LEU A 614 14.66 0.01 -3.26
N PHE A 615 15.71 -0.17 -4.06
CA PHE A 615 16.43 -1.44 -4.19
C PHE A 615 17.95 -1.18 -4.30
N PRO A 616 18.81 -1.96 -3.61
CA PRO A 616 20.27 -1.81 -3.69
C PRO A 616 20.82 -2.36 -5.01
N VAL A 617 21.80 -1.67 -5.64
CA VAL A 617 22.33 -2.03 -6.98
C VAL A 617 23.85 -1.86 -7.12
#